data_AF-A0A3S4VZ82-F1
#
_entry.id   AF-A0A3S4VZ82-F1
#
_cell.length_a   1.000
_cell.length_b   1.000
_cell.length_c   1.000
_cell.angle_alpha   90.00
_cell.angle_beta   90.00
_cell.angle_gamma   90.00
#
_symmetry.space_group_name_H-M   'P 1'
#
loop_
_entity.id
_entity.type
_entity.pdbx_description
1 polymer ?
#
loop_
_entity_poly.entity_id
_entity_poly.type
_entity_poly.pdbx_seq_one_letter_code
_entity_poly.pdbx_strand_id
1 'polypeptide(L)'
;MKDQVDQLQANGIEADFLNSSQTLEQQQQVQNKLISGQLKLLYISPEKVMTNSFFQLISYCQVSFIAIDEAHCISQWGHDFRPEYTQLGGLKSSFPNTPIMALTATADHATRQDILTHLKLQNPHKYIGSFDRPNIRYTLEENLNPWNNLPVSCWHKKAKAVLFIVTVVIKSNE
;
A
#
# COMPACT_ATOMS: atom_id res chain seq x y z
N MET A 1 4.75 6.87 2.95
CA MET A 1 4.82 8.09 2.12
C MET A 1 5.97 8.99 2.54
N LYS A 2 5.96 9.63 3.72
CA LYS A 2 7.04 10.56 4.12
C LYS A 2 8.45 9.96 4.00
N ASP A 3 8.69 8.79 4.61
CA ASP A 3 10.01 8.14 4.54
C ASP A 3 10.45 7.84 3.10
N GLN A 4 9.52 7.50 2.20
CA GLN A 4 9.81 7.26 0.78
C GLN A 4 10.18 8.56 0.07
N VAL A 5 9.46 9.65 0.35
CA VAL A 5 9.74 10.98 -0.22
C VAL A 5 11.09 11.49 0.26
N ASP A 6 11.38 11.38 1.57
CA ASP A 6 12.65 11.80 2.16
C ASP A 6 13.83 11.03 1.52
N GLN A 7 13.67 9.72 1.28
CA GLN A 7 14.66 8.90 0.58
C GLN A 7 14.85 9.31 -0.89
N LEU A 8 13.78 9.63 -1.61
CA LEU A 8 13.85 10.08 -3.01
C LEU A 8 14.54 11.45 -3.11
N GLN A 9 14.18 12.38 -2.24
CA GLN A 9 14.79 13.71 -2.17
C GLN A 9 16.27 13.63 -1.81
N ALA A 10 16.65 12.76 -0.85
CA ALA A 10 18.06 12.52 -0.53
C ALA A 10 18.87 12.00 -1.73
N ASN A 11 18.21 11.34 -2.68
CA ASN A 11 18.81 10.87 -3.93
C ASN A 11 18.67 11.87 -5.10
N GLY A 12 18.25 13.11 -4.84
CA GLY A 12 18.10 14.16 -5.87
C GLY A 12 16.88 14.00 -6.77
N ILE A 13 15.88 13.22 -6.35
CA ILE A 13 14.61 13.09 -7.06
C ILE A 13 13.61 14.07 -6.44
N GLU A 14 13.11 14.98 -7.27
CA GLU A 14 12.04 15.91 -6.91
C GLU A 14 10.73 15.14 -6.68
N ALA A 15 10.51 14.74 -5.43
CA ALA A 15 9.34 14.01 -4.99
C ALA A 15 8.63 14.75 -3.86
N ASP A 16 7.31 14.61 -3.77
CA ASP A 16 6.53 15.16 -2.67
C ASP A 16 5.32 14.27 -2.36
N PHE A 17 4.53 14.60 -1.34
CA PHE A 17 3.31 13.86 -1.00
C PHE A 17 2.11 14.75 -0.67
N LEU A 18 0.91 14.23 -0.90
CA LEU A 18 -0.37 14.82 -0.50
C LEU A 18 -1.18 13.84 0.36
N ASN A 19 -1.53 14.24 1.58
CA ASN A 19 -2.44 13.50 2.44
C ASN A 19 -3.25 14.40 3.38
N SER A 20 -4.11 13.80 4.20
CA SER A 20 -4.97 14.50 5.16
C SER A 20 -4.23 15.08 6.37
N SER A 21 -3.00 14.66 6.66
CA SER A 21 -2.23 15.13 7.82
C SER A 21 -1.53 16.48 7.62
N GLN A 22 -1.42 16.95 6.37
CA GLN A 22 -0.75 18.21 6.03
C GLN A 22 -1.68 19.42 6.23
N THR A 23 -1.10 20.54 6.63
CA THR A 23 -1.81 21.84 6.67
C THR A 23 -2.19 22.30 5.26
N LEU A 24 -3.14 23.25 5.17
CA LEU A 24 -3.53 23.83 3.88
C LEU A 24 -2.35 24.51 3.17
N GLU A 25 -1.48 25.19 3.90
CA GLU A 25 -0.28 25.84 3.36
C GLU A 25 0.67 24.81 2.76
N GLN A 26 0.93 23.71 3.46
CA GLN A 26 1.76 22.61 2.95
C GLN A 26 1.16 22.01 1.67
N GLN A 27 -0.14 21.73 1.67
CA GLN A 27 -0.82 21.20 0.48
C GLN A 27 -0.71 22.16 -0.71
N GLN A 28 -0.88 23.47 -0.49
CA GLN A 28 -0.73 24.48 -1.55
C GLN A 28 0.70 24.53 -2.10
N GLN A 29 1.71 24.44 -1.25
CA GLN A 29 3.11 24.41 -1.69
C GLN A 29 3.37 23.20 -2.61
N VAL A 30 2.90 22.02 -2.24
CA VAL A 30 3.04 20.80 -3.06
C VAL A 30 2.30 20.96 -4.39
N GLN A 31 1.08 21.50 -4.37
CA GLN A 31 0.31 21.76 -5.58
C GLN A 31 1.02 22.73 -6.53
N ASN A 32 1.61 23.81 -6.01
CA ASN A 32 2.36 24.77 -6.81
C ASN A 32 3.60 24.15 -7.47
N LYS A 33 4.34 23.29 -6.73
CA LYS A 33 5.47 22.53 -7.30
C LYS A 33 5.02 21.57 -8.40
N LEU A 34 3.86 20.92 -8.21
CA LEU A 34 3.29 20.02 -9.20
C LEU A 34 2.92 20.76 -10.50
N ILE A 35 2.15 21.85 -10.38
CA ILE A 35 1.66 22.66 -11.51
C ILE A 35 2.84 23.30 -12.28
N SER A 36 3.88 23.74 -11.58
CA SER A 36 5.09 24.30 -12.21
C SER A 36 6.00 23.25 -12.86
N GLY A 37 5.66 21.95 -12.78
CA GLY A 37 6.44 20.86 -13.37
C GLY A 37 7.75 20.56 -12.63
N GLN A 38 7.91 21.04 -11.39
CA GLN A 38 9.10 20.77 -10.59
C GLN A 38 9.13 19.33 -10.07
N LEU A 39 7.97 18.75 -9.77
CA LEU A 39 7.87 17.37 -9.24
C LEU A 39 7.98 16.33 -10.35
N LYS A 40 8.85 15.35 -10.13
CA LYS A 40 8.95 14.11 -10.92
C LYS A 40 8.03 13.02 -10.39
N LEU A 41 7.76 13.02 -9.08
CA LEU A 41 6.95 12.00 -8.42
C LEU A 41 6.08 12.62 -7.33
N LEU A 42 4.81 12.24 -7.28
CA LEU A 42 3.88 12.66 -6.24
C LEU A 42 3.21 11.45 -5.61
N TYR A 43 3.40 11.26 -4.31
CA TYR A 43 2.62 10.29 -3.53
C TYR A 43 1.30 10.91 -3.10
N ILE A 44 0.19 10.21 -3.29
CA ILE A 44 -1.14 10.70 -2.88
C ILE A 44 -1.83 9.60 -2.10
N SER A 45 -2.42 9.96 -0.96
CA SER A 45 -3.24 9.04 -0.19
C SER A 45 -4.58 8.76 -0.87
N PRO A 46 -5.11 7.52 -0.78
CA PRO A 46 -6.29 7.11 -1.55
C PRO A 46 -7.52 7.97 -1.26
N GLU A 47 -7.67 8.49 -0.04
CA GLU A 47 -8.78 9.39 0.33
C GLU A 47 -8.75 10.77 -0.36
N LYS A 48 -7.60 11.16 -0.93
CA LYS A 48 -7.45 12.40 -1.71
C LYS A 48 -7.66 12.16 -3.21
N VAL A 49 -7.40 10.95 -3.70
CA VAL A 49 -7.58 10.59 -5.11
C VAL A 49 -9.07 10.54 -5.45
N MET A 50 -9.43 10.79 -6.71
CA MET A 50 -10.83 10.83 -7.21
C MET A 50 -11.71 11.94 -6.63
N THR A 51 -11.16 12.85 -5.83
CA THR A 51 -11.88 14.05 -5.37
C THR A 51 -11.94 15.13 -6.47
N ASN A 52 -12.90 16.06 -6.38
CA ASN A 52 -12.98 17.19 -7.31
C ASN A 52 -11.69 18.03 -7.32
N SER A 53 -11.09 18.26 -6.14
CA SER A 53 -9.84 19.00 -6.02
C SER A 53 -8.66 18.25 -6.66
N PHE A 54 -8.63 16.92 -6.58
CA PHE A 54 -7.65 16.12 -7.31
C PHE A 54 -7.78 16.29 -8.83
N PHE A 55 -9.00 16.19 -9.37
CA PHE A 55 -9.21 16.36 -10.81
C PHE A 55 -8.91 17.78 -11.29
N GLN A 56 -9.19 18.79 -10.47
CA GLN A 56 -8.78 20.17 -10.76
C GLN A 56 -7.26 20.34 -10.75
N LEU A 57 -6.56 19.75 -9.78
CA LEU A 57 -5.10 19.83 -9.70
C LEU A 57 -4.44 19.14 -10.90
N ILE A 58 -4.89 17.94 -11.20
CA ILE A 58 -4.24 17.08 -12.20
C ILE A 58 -4.52 17.53 -13.63
N SER A 59 -5.59 18.30 -13.88
CA SER A 59 -5.90 18.84 -15.21
C SER A 59 -4.87 19.85 -15.71
N TYR A 60 -4.09 20.45 -14.79
CA TYR A 60 -2.96 21.32 -15.12
C TYR A 60 -1.65 20.56 -15.37
N CYS A 61 -1.65 19.24 -15.19
CA CYS A 61 -0.44 18.43 -15.15
C CYS A 61 -0.46 17.35 -16.25
N GLN A 62 0.71 17.05 -16.82
CA GLN A 62 0.85 15.91 -17.73
C GLN A 62 1.25 14.65 -16.96
N VAL A 63 0.28 13.76 -16.72
CA VAL A 63 0.53 12.49 -16.01
C VAL A 63 1.06 11.44 -16.99
N SER A 64 2.33 11.08 -16.83
CA SER A 64 3.01 10.08 -17.66
C SER A 64 2.78 8.64 -17.19
N PHE A 65 2.52 8.43 -15.90
CA PHE A 65 2.40 7.10 -15.30
C PHE A 65 1.64 7.14 -13.96
N ILE A 66 0.89 6.07 -13.66
CA ILE A 66 0.20 5.91 -12.38
C ILE A 66 0.60 4.56 -11.76
N ALA A 67 1.13 4.61 -10.54
CA ALA A 67 1.40 3.43 -9.72
C ALA A 67 0.41 3.35 -8.56
N ILE A 68 -0.18 2.18 -8.35
CA ILE A 68 -1.04 1.86 -7.21
C ILE A 68 -0.26 0.84 -6.38
N ASP A 69 0.35 1.33 -5.31
CA ASP A 69 1.04 0.50 -4.33
C ASP A 69 0.04 -0.13 -3.36
N GLU A 70 0.44 -1.22 -2.71
CA GLU A 70 -0.42 -2.04 -1.83
C GLU A 70 -1.81 -2.33 -2.40
N ALA A 71 -1.85 -2.70 -3.69
CA ALA A 71 -3.09 -2.92 -4.42
C ALA A 71 -4.00 -3.99 -3.77
N HIS A 72 -3.47 -4.85 -2.91
CA HIS A 72 -4.25 -5.84 -2.15
C HIS A 72 -5.34 -5.19 -1.26
N CYS A 73 -5.18 -3.91 -0.86
CA CYS A 73 -6.17 -3.18 -0.06
C CYS A 73 -7.54 -3.04 -0.75
N ILE A 74 -7.63 -3.28 -2.06
CA ILE A 74 -8.89 -3.18 -2.82
C ILE A 74 -9.81 -4.39 -2.62
N SER A 75 -9.27 -5.53 -2.21
CA SER A 75 -10.01 -6.78 -2.07
C SER A 75 -10.54 -6.91 -0.64
N GLN A 76 -11.84 -7.16 -0.51
CA GLN A 76 -12.48 -7.44 0.79
C GLN A 76 -11.97 -8.73 1.45
N TRP A 77 -11.46 -9.64 0.64
CA TRP A 77 -10.81 -10.87 1.08
C TRP A 77 -9.34 -10.66 1.42
N GLY A 78 -8.81 -9.47 1.14
CA GLY A 78 -7.50 -9.02 1.58
C GLY A 78 -7.47 -8.74 3.09
N HIS A 79 -6.27 -8.80 3.66
CA HIS A 79 -6.05 -8.63 5.10
C HIS A 79 -6.06 -7.15 5.56
N ASP A 80 -6.07 -6.19 4.64
CA ASP A 80 -6.12 -4.74 4.93
C ASP A 80 -7.08 -4.02 3.95
N PHE A 81 -8.34 -4.46 3.89
CA PHE A 81 -9.34 -3.86 3.00
C PHE A 81 -9.60 -2.38 3.33
N ARG A 82 -9.52 -1.52 2.31
CA ARG A 82 -9.77 -0.07 2.39
C ARG A 82 -10.80 0.35 1.34
N PRO A 83 -12.01 0.80 1.73
CA PRO A 83 -13.06 1.18 0.80
C PRO A 83 -12.62 2.21 -0.25
N GLU A 84 -11.73 3.14 0.10
CA GLU A 84 -11.21 4.19 -0.78
C GLU A 84 -10.48 3.61 -2.00
N TYR A 85 -9.83 2.44 -1.88
CA TYR A 85 -9.17 1.78 -3.00
C TYR A 85 -10.14 1.36 -4.10
N THR A 86 -11.40 1.05 -3.76
CA THR A 86 -12.41 0.64 -4.75
C THR A 86 -12.74 1.77 -5.73
N GLN A 87 -12.54 3.03 -5.34
CA GLN A 87 -12.77 4.20 -6.17
C GLN A 87 -11.68 4.40 -7.22
N LEU A 88 -10.49 3.82 -7.01
CA LEU A 88 -9.34 3.96 -7.92
C LEU A 88 -9.60 3.36 -9.31
N GLY A 89 -10.61 2.51 -9.46
CA GLY A 89 -11.07 2.05 -10.78
C GLY A 89 -11.50 3.17 -11.73
N GLY A 90 -11.85 4.35 -11.20
CA GLY A 90 -12.13 5.52 -12.02
C GLY A 90 -10.89 6.12 -12.67
N LEU A 91 -9.68 5.86 -12.17
CA LEU A 91 -8.43 6.37 -12.75
C LEU A 91 -8.26 5.90 -14.20
N LYS A 92 -8.59 4.64 -14.51
CA LYS A 92 -8.47 4.16 -15.90
C LYS A 92 -9.46 4.84 -16.84
N SER A 93 -10.64 5.21 -16.34
CA SER A 93 -11.64 6.00 -17.08
C SER A 93 -11.18 7.45 -17.29
N SER A 94 -10.59 8.08 -16.27
CA SER A 94 -10.11 9.46 -16.33
C SER A 94 -8.80 9.62 -17.12
N PHE A 95 -7.96 8.59 -17.12
CA PHE A 95 -6.65 8.57 -17.77
C PHE A 95 -6.53 7.38 -18.74
N PRO A 96 -7.31 7.36 -19.84
CA PRO A 96 -7.37 6.21 -20.74
C PRO A 96 -6.00 5.87 -21.34
N ASN A 97 -5.20 6.89 -21.64
CA ASN A 97 -3.90 6.78 -22.31
C ASN A 97 -2.71 6.65 -21.35
N THR A 98 -2.91 6.87 -20.05
CA THR A 98 -1.82 6.77 -19.07
C THR A 98 -1.65 5.31 -18.64
N PRO A 99 -0.41 4.76 -18.64
CA PRO A 99 -0.16 3.43 -18.12
C PRO A 99 -0.42 3.38 -16.61
N ILE A 100 -1.07 2.30 -16.16
CA ILE A 100 -1.37 2.04 -14.75
C ILE A 100 -0.69 0.74 -14.34
N MET A 101 0.02 0.77 -13.23
CA MET A 101 0.65 -0.40 -12.61
C MET A 101 0.09 -0.59 -11.20
N ALA A 102 -0.26 -1.82 -10.86
CA ALA A 102 -0.66 -2.22 -9.51
C ALA A 102 0.44 -3.11 -8.92
N LEU A 103 0.91 -2.77 -7.72
CA LEU A 103 1.98 -3.49 -7.02
C LEU A 103 1.47 -3.98 -5.67
N THR A 104 1.91 -5.17 -5.26
CA THR A 104 1.70 -5.68 -3.92
C THR A 104 2.63 -6.85 -3.62
N ALA A 105 3.01 -6.99 -2.35
CA ALA A 105 3.82 -8.12 -1.89
C ALA A 105 2.99 -9.39 -1.64
N THR A 106 1.72 -9.25 -1.25
CA THR A 106 0.87 -10.36 -0.79
C THR A 106 -0.49 -10.32 -1.47
N ALA A 107 -0.68 -11.21 -2.45
CA ALA A 107 -1.98 -11.40 -3.10
C ALA A 107 -2.15 -12.85 -3.56
N ASP A 108 -3.18 -13.50 -3.04
CA ASP A 108 -3.59 -14.82 -3.51
C ASP A 108 -4.29 -14.74 -4.87
N HIS A 109 -4.80 -15.87 -5.37
CA HIS A 109 -5.50 -15.87 -6.66
C HIS A 109 -6.75 -14.98 -6.67
N ALA A 110 -7.55 -14.99 -5.59
CA ALA A 110 -8.79 -14.22 -5.52
C ALA A 110 -8.50 -12.71 -5.43
N THR A 111 -7.59 -12.30 -4.54
CA THR A 111 -7.14 -10.91 -4.41
C THR A 111 -6.61 -10.37 -5.73
N ARG A 112 -5.81 -11.14 -6.48
CA ARG A 112 -5.34 -10.72 -7.80
C ARG A 112 -6.48 -10.47 -8.78
N GLN A 113 -7.52 -11.31 -8.77
CA GLN A 113 -8.67 -11.13 -9.63
C GLN A 113 -9.49 -9.89 -9.25
N ASP A 114 -9.62 -9.62 -7.95
CA ASP A 114 -10.27 -8.40 -7.45
C ASP A 114 -9.51 -7.15 -7.89
N ILE A 115 -8.18 -7.14 -7.77
CA ILE A 115 -7.33 -6.03 -8.23
C ILE A 115 -7.59 -5.73 -9.70
N LEU A 116 -7.57 -6.75 -10.57
CA LEU A 116 -7.80 -6.57 -12.00
C LEU A 116 -9.20 -6.02 -12.29
N THR A 117 -10.20 -6.53 -11.59
CA THR A 117 -11.61 -6.19 -11.81
C THR A 117 -11.90 -4.77 -11.34
N HIS A 118 -11.53 -4.43 -10.11
CA HIS A 118 -11.82 -3.13 -9.52
C HIS A 118 -11.01 -2.00 -10.16
N LEU A 119 -9.74 -2.24 -10.50
CA LEU A 119 -8.92 -1.25 -11.22
C LEU A 119 -9.19 -1.18 -12.71
N LYS A 120 -10.09 -2.02 -13.23
CA LYS A 120 -10.45 -2.12 -14.66
C LYS A 120 -9.22 -2.32 -15.56
N LEU A 121 -8.26 -3.13 -15.09
CA LEU A 121 -7.05 -3.44 -15.85
C LEU A 121 -7.37 -4.52 -16.89
N GLN A 122 -7.48 -4.12 -18.15
CA GLN A 122 -7.76 -5.03 -19.26
C GLN A 122 -6.46 -5.64 -19.79
N ASN A 123 -6.36 -6.97 -19.76
CA ASN A 123 -5.22 -7.76 -20.26
C ASN A 123 -3.83 -7.20 -19.86
N PRO A 124 -3.57 -6.88 -18.58
CA PRO A 124 -2.28 -6.35 -18.19
C PRO A 124 -1.20 -7.43 -18.26
N HIS A 125 0.05 -7.01 -18.42
CA HIS A 125 1.19 -7.87 -18.14
C HIS A 125 1.19 -8.25 -16.65
N LYS A 126 1.15 -9.55 -16.34
CA LYS A 126 1.16 -10.07 -14.96
C LYS A 126 2.54 -10.61 -14.66
N TYR A 127 3.21 -10.01 -13.68
CA TYR A 127 4.45 -10.52 -13.13
C TYR A 127 4.20 -11.05 -11.72
N ILE A 128 4.51 -12.32 -11.49
CA ILE A 128 4.41 -12.97 -10.16
C ILE A 128 5.80 -13.48 -9.82
N GLY A 129 6.44 -12.84 -8.84
CA GLY A 129 7.75 -13.25 -8.34
C GLY A 129 7.67 -14.51 -7.48
N SER A 130 8.84 -15.04 -7.11
CA SER A 130 8.91 -16.13 -6.14
C SER A 130 8.42 -15.67 -4.76
N PHE A 131 7.60 -16.50 -4.13
CA PHE A 131 7.20 -16.35 -2.73
C PHE A 131 8.21 -17.02 -1.77
N ASP A 132 9.14 -17.80 -2.30
CA ASP A 132 10.08 -18.56 -1.48
C ASP A 132 11.07 -17.65 -0.76
N ARG A 133 11.28 -17.95 0.53
CA ARG A 133 12.23 -17.28 1.40
C ARG A 133 13.12 -18.38 2.00
N PRO A 134 14.15 -18.84 1.26
CA PRO A 134 14.96 -19.99 1.69
C PRO A 134 15.74 -19.73 3.00
N ASN A 135 15.85 -18.46 3.39
CA ASN A 135 16.46 -18.02 4.64
C ASN A 135 15.47 -17.99 5.83
N ILE A 136 14.20 -18.36 5.64
CA ILE A 136 13.16 -18.43 6.68
C ILE A 136 12.76 -19.89 6.86
N ARG A 137 12.97 -20.43 8.07
CA ARG A 137 12.53 -21.78 8.44
C ARG A 137 11.15 -21.70 9.09
N TYR A 138 10.19 -22.42 8.54
CA TYR A 138 8.87 -22.61 9.14
C TYR A 138 8.89 -23.83 10.06
N THR A 139 8.46 -23.65 11.31
CA THR A 139 8.31 -24.73 12.29
C THR A 139 6.91 -24.60 12.91
N LEU A 140 6.23 -25.72 13.10
CA LEU A 140 4.93 -25.81 13.78
C LEU A 140 5.08 -26.74 14.98
N GLU A 141 4.67 -26.29 16.16
CA GLU A 141 4.66 -27.08 17.39
C GLU A 141 3.24 -27.07 17.97
N GLU A 142 2.76 -28.26 18.36
CA GLU A 142 1.45 -28.38 19.01
C GLU A 142 1.54 -27.85 20.44
N ASN A 143 0.67 -26.91 20.79
CA ASN A 143 0.74 -26.22 22.06
C ASN A 143 -0.19 -26.87 23.11
N LEU A 144 0.32 -27.86 23.85
CA LEU A 144 -0.41 -28.54 24.92
C LEU A 144 -0.46 -27.74 26.24
N ASN A 145 0.41 -26.73 26.42
CA ASN A 145 0.43 -25.82 27.58
C ASN A 145 1.11 -24.47 27.21
N PRO A 146 0.35 -23.41 26.88
CA PRO A 146 0.91 -22.17 26.30
C PRO A 146 1.88 -21.41 27.19
N TRP A 147 1.78 -21.58 28.51
CA TRP A 147 2.66 -20.91 29.49
C TRP A 147 4.01 -21.61 29.69
N ASN A 148 4.07 -22.93 29.44
CA ASN A 148 5.29 -23.74 29.61
C ASN A 148 6.01 -24.00 28.28
N ASN A 149 5.31 -23.87 27.15
CA ASN A 149 5.80 -24.21 25.81
C ASN A 149 6.08 -22.99 24.92
N LEU A 150 6.27 -21.79 25.49
CA LEU A 150 6.97 -20.76 24.71
C LEU A 150 8.34 -21.34 24.35
N PRO A 151 8.71 -21.43 23.07
CA PRO A 151 9.93 -22.14 22.67
C PRO A 151 11.13 -21.35 23.18
N VAL A 152 11.58 -21.64 24.41
CA VAL A 152 12.72 -21.03 25.11
C VAL A 152 14.02 -21.22 24.30
N SER A 153 14.03 -22.24 23.44
CA SER A 153 15.06 -22.54 22.45
C SER A 153 15.30 -21.39 21.45
N CYS A 154 14.28 -20.59 21.14
CA CYS A 154 14.38 -19.47 20.21
C CYS A 154 15.03 -18.21 20.81
N TRP A 155 15.11 -18.12 22.14
CA TRP A 155 15.50 -16.90 22.87
C TRP A 155 16.99 -16.84 23.23
N HIS A 156 17.78 -17.85 22.85
CA HIS A 156 19.15 -18.05 23.35
C HIS A 156 20.27 -17.31 22.61
N LYS A 157 19.96 -16.34 21.75
CA LYS A 157 20.97 -15.48 21.10
C LYS A 157 20.45 -14.04 21.12
N LYS A 158 21.35 -13.05 21.02
CA LYS A 158 21.06 -11.61 20.90
C LYS A 158 20.25 -11.24 19.62
N ALA A 159 19.27 -12.06 19.26
CA ALA A 159 18.41 -11.91 18.12
C ALA A 159 17.26 -10.97 18.46
N LYS A 160 16.91 -10.11 17.51
CA LYS A 160 15.65 -9.37 17.55
C LYS A 160 14.54 -10.32 17.11
N ALA A 161 13.46 -10.38 17.87
CA ALA A 161 12.30 -11.22 17.57
C ALA A 161 11.03 -10.37 17.58
N VAL A 162 10.03 -10.79 16.79
CA VAL A 162 8.67 -10.25 16.81
C VAL A 162 7.75 -11.37 17.29
N LEU A 163 7.04 -11.13 18.40
CA LEU A 163 6.07 -12.06 18.96
C LEU A 163 4.66 -11.54 18.69
N PHE A 164 3.87 -12.29 17.91
CA PHE A 164 2.46 -12.00 17.67
C PHE A 164 1.61 -12.82 18.65
N ILE A 165 0.79 -12.15 19.47
CA ILE A 165 -0.14 -12.78 20.41
C ILE A 165 -1.55 -12.34 20.03
N VAL A 166 -2.45 -13.30 19.82
CA VAL A 166 -3.88 -13.04 19.62
C VAL A 166 -4.60 -13.37 20.92
N THR A 167 -5.18 -12.36 21.57
CA THR A 167 -5.98 -12.54 22.78
C THR A 167 -7.46 -12.57 22.43
N VAL A 168 -8.14 -13.67 22.75
CA VAL A 168 -9.60 -13.76 22.71
C VAL A 168 -10.11 -13.63 24.14
N VAL A 169 -10.71 -12.47 24.48
CA VAL A 169 -11.36 -12.28 25.78
C VAL A 169 -12.76 -12.84 25.70
N ILE A 170 -12.98 -14.03 26.27
CA ILE A 170 -14.33 -14.56 26.47
C ILE A 170 -14.88 -13.88 27.72
N LYS A 171 -15.81 -12.93 27.56
CA LYS A 171 -16.58 -12.43 28.70
C LYS A 171 -17.47 -13.55 29.20
N SER A 172 -17.25 -13.98 30.45
CA SER A 172 -18.25 -14.75 31.20
C SER A 172 -19.46 -13.85 31.41
N ASN A 173 -20.63 -14.25 30.93
CA ASN A 173 -21.88 -13.64 31.37
C ASN A 173 -22.11 -14.10 32.82
N GLU A 174 -21.84 -13.22 33.78
CA GLU A 174 -22.51 -13.24 35.07
C GLU A 174 -23.90 -12.61 34.93
#